data_AF-A0AB39VIB5-F1
#
_entry.id   AF-A0AB39VIB5-F1
#
_cell.length_a   1.000
_cell.length_b   1.000
_cell.length_c   1.000
_cell.angle_alpha   90.00
_cell.angle_beta   90.00
_cell.angle_gamma   90.00
#
_symmetry.space_group_name_H-M   'P 1'
#
loop_
_entity.id
_entity.type
_entity.pdbx_description
1 polymer ?
#
loop_
_entity_poly.entity_id
_entity_poly.type
_entity_poly.pdbx_seq_one_letter_code
_entity_poly.pdbx_strand_id
1 'polypeptide(L)'
;MFEKPAGKLEAQEFQWGLTGSMMQQTPSGPKNIIPALRYDNSNPRGMNFIKFDGIEVRNGTTYLIDTKRNVPYWNKSAMKNLTKTFDRINEAKNQNPEIKIIYEFPNEKAKTKFTDWLDKNPGYKNIIDEIRVRPEK
;
A
#
# COMPACT_ATOMS: atom_id res chain seq x y z
N MET A 1 24.50 -23.58 0.30
CA MET A 1 23.26 -24.18 -0.22
C MET A 1 22.20 -23.10 -0.22
N PHE A 2 21.64 -22.76 -1.37
CA PHE A 2 20.66 -21.67 -1.51
C PHE A 2 19.24 -22.22 -1.27
N GLU A 3 18.62 -21.82 -0.16
CA GLU A 3 17.20 -22.09 0.08
C GLU A 3 16.33 -21.25 -0.87
N LYS A 4 15.41 -21.94 -1.54
CA LYS A 4 14.45 -21.34 -2.47
C LYS A 4 13.40 -20.54 -1.68
N PRO A 5 13.02 -19.34 -2.13
CA PRO A 5 11.97 -18.57 -1.48
C PRO A 5 10.62 -19.29 -1.61
N ALA A 6 9.85 -19.32 -0.51
CA ALA A 6 8.46 -19.77 -0.54
C ALA A 6 7.59 -18.70 -1.21
N GLY A 7 7.25 -18.95 -2.48
CA GLY A 7 6.44 -18.09 -3.35
C GLY A 7 6.78 -18.39 -4.80
N LYS A 8 5.81 -18.31 -5.74
CA LYS A 8 6.10 -18.48 -7.17
C LYS A 8 7.21 -17.51 -7.56
N LEU A 9 8.39 -18.05 -7.86
CA LEU A 9 9.60 -17.30 -8.20
C LEU A 9 9.32 -16.30 -9.34
N GLU A 10 8.41 -16.68 -10.25
CA GLU A 10 7.95 -15.85 -11.37
C GLU A 10 7.28 -14.55 -10.90
N ALA A 11 6.54 -14.56 -9.79
CA ALA A 11 5.91 -13.35 -9.27
C ALA A 11 6.93 -12.39 -8.64
N GLN A 12 8.02 -12.92 -8.06
CA GLN A 12 9.10 -12.11 -7.49
C GLN A 12 9.96 -11.47 -8.60
N GLU A 13 10.31 -12.24 -9.63
CA GLU A 13 11.10 -11.77 -10.77
C GLU A 13 10.32 -10.79 -11.66
N PHE A 14 9.02 -11.03 -11.88
CA PHE A 14 8.14 -10.10 -12.60
C PHE A 14 8.04 -8.73 -11.90
N GLN A 15 8.07 -8.73 -10.57
CA GLN A 15 7.91 -7.55 -9.74
C GLN A 15 9.23 -6.75 -9.59
N TRP A 16 10.38 -7.41 -9.66
CA TRP A 16 11.68 -6.75 -9.83
C TRP A 16 11.82 -6.04 -11.19
N GLY A 17 11.07 -6.50 -12.21
CA GLY A 17 11.02 -5.90 -13.54
C GLY A 17 10.04 -4.73 -13.70
N LEU A 18 9.11 -4.54 -12.75
CA LEU A 18 8.15 -3.43 -12.79
C LEU A 18 8.82 -2.12 -12.33
N THR A 19 9.02 -1.21 -13.28
CA THR A 19 9.49 0.16 -13.04
C THR A 19 8.65 0.79 -11.94
N GLY A 20 9.28 1.12 -10.81
CA GLY A 20 8.62 1.78 -9.69
C GLY A 20 8.18 0.87 -8.53
N SER A 21 8.37 -0.44 -8.58
CA SER A 21 8.23 -1.31 -7.39
C SER A 21 9.59 -1.58 -6.74
N MET A 22 9.71 -1.47 -5.40
CA MET A 22 10.92 -1.89 -4.67
C MET A 22 10.57 -2.85 -3.55
N MET A 23 11.33 -3.94 -3.48
CA MET A 23 11.46 -4.73 -2.26
C MET A 23 12.73 -4.27 -1.53
N GLN A 24 12.59 -3.68 -0.34
CA GLN A 24 13.76 -3.30 0.48
C GLN A 24 14.19 -4.51 1.32
N GLN A 25 15.36 -5.09 1.03
CA GLN A 25 15.97 -6.13 1.86
C GLN A 25 16.55 -5.48 3.13
N THR A 26 16.20 -5.98 4.31
CA THR A 26 16.90 -5.59 5.55
C THR A 26 18.22 -6.35 5.71
N PRO A 27 19.32 -5.70 6.14
CA PRO A 27 20.65 -6.33 6.19
C PRO A 27 20.81 -7.48 7.20
N SER A 28 19.89 -7.64 8.15
CA SER A 28 20.02 -8.63 9.23
C SER A 28 18.65 -9.01 9.78
N GLY A 29 18.15 -10.18 9.41
CA GLY A 29 16.89 -10.78 9.88
C GLY A 29 16.25 -11.67 8.80
N PRO A 30 15.30 -12.56 9.15
CA PRO A 30 14.54 -13.32 8.14
C PRO A 30 14.01 -12.33 7.10
N LYS A 31 14.18 -12.65 5.81
CA LYS A 31 13.95 -11.75 4.66
C LYS A 31 12.58 -11.07 4.72
N ASN A 32 12.47 -9.97 5.45
CA ASN A 32 11.29 -9.14 5.50
C ASN A 32 11.28 -8.31 4.23
N ILE A 33 10.67 -8.86 3.19
CA ILE A 33 10.34 -8.13 1.98
C ILE A 33 9.32 -7.06 2.38
N ILE A 34 9.76 -5.80 2.44
CA ILE A 34 8.86 -4.67 2.63
C ILE A 34 8.39 -4.23 1.25
N PRO A 35 7.10 -4.41 0.92
CA PRO A 35 6.57 -3.94 -0.35
C PRO A 35 6.53 -2.40 -0.32
N ALA A 36 7.06 -1.78 -1.37
CA ALA A 36 7.06 -0.33 -1.50
C ALA A 36 6.75 0.12 -2.94
N LEU A 37 5.96 1.18 -3.03
CA LEU A 37 5.69 1.92 -4.25
C LEU A 37 6.71 3.04 -4.38
N ARG A 38 7.66 2.93 -5.31
CA ARG A 38 8.55 4.02 -5.67
C ARG A 38 7.85 5.00 -6.61
N TYR A 39 8.24 6.25 -6.46
CA TYR A 39 7.79 7.34 -7.30
C TYR A 39 8.82 8.46 -7.19
N ASP A 40 8.92 9.30 -8.21
CA ASP A 40 9.68 10.52 -8.13
C ASP A 40 8.91 11.53 -7.28
N ASN A 41 9.43 11.87 -6.10
CA ASN A 41 8.79 12.79 -5.18
C ASN A 41 9.21 14.22 -5.52
N SER A 42 8.24 15.05 -5.86
CA SER A 42 8.47 16.47 -6.16
C SER A 42 9.15 17.24 -5.03
N ASN A 43 9.11 16.75 -3.78
CA ASN A 43 9.90 17.28 -2.67
C ASN A 43 11.31 16.65 -2.65
N PRO A 44 12.38 17.42 -2.90
CA PRO A 44 13.75 16.90 -2.97
C PRO A 44 14.30 16.39 -1.63
N ARG A 45 13.65 16.71 -0.50
CA ARG A 45 13.97 16.17 0.84
C ARG A 45 13.07 15.00 1.23
N GLY A 46 12.10 14.64 0.39
CA GLY A 46 11.14 13.57 0.63
C GLY A 46 11.68 12.21 0.23
N MET A 47 11.08 11.15 0.77
CA MET A 47 11.38 9.78 0.32
C MET A 47 10.67 9.52 -1.00
N ASN A 48 11.39 8.95 -1.97
CA ASN A 48 10.90 8.52 -3.29
C ASN A 48 10.20 7.15 -3.26
N PHE A 49 9.64 6.78 -2.11
CA PHE A 49 8.83 5.57 -1.99
C PHE A 49 7.82 5.65 -0.83
N ILE A 50 6.80 4.81 -0.91
CA ILE A 50 5.77 4.57 0.10
C ILE A 50 5.80 3.10 0.48
N LYS A 51 5.94 2.80 1.77
CA LYS A 51 5.95 1.42 2.29
C LYS A 51 4.52 0.96 2.56
N PHE A 52 4.28 -0.32 2.31
CA PHE A 52 3.01 -1.00 2.56
C PHE A 52 3.21 -2.18 3.51
N ASP A 53 2.13 -2.62 4.16
CA ASP A 53 2.15 -3.73 5.11
C ASP A 53 2.19 -5.09 4.42
N GLY A 54 1.68 -5.18 3.19
CA GLY A 54 1.59 -6.42 2.43
C GLY A 54 1.52 -6.20 0.94
N ILE A 55 1.58 -7.31 0.21
CA ILE A 55 1.49 -7.35 -1.25
C ILE A 55 0.73 -8.59 -1.69
N GLU A 56 -0.08 -8.44 -2.72
CA GLU A 56 -0.88 -9.51 -3.31
C GLU A 56 -0.82 -9.38 -4.83
N VAL A 57 -0.64 -10.49 -5.54
CA VAL A 57 -0.64 -10.49 -7.02
C VAL A 57 -1.81 -11.34 -7.48
N ARG A 58 -2.76 -10.72 -8.19
CA ARG A 58 -3.93 -11.40 -8.77
C ARG A 58 -3.90 -11.24 -10.28
N ASN A 59 -3.87 -12.35 -11.01
CA ASN A 59 -3.93 -12.36 -12.48
C ASN A 59 -2.94 -11.36 -13.13
N GLY A 60 -1.71 -11.28 -12.63
CA GLY A 60 -0.68 -10.37 -13.14
C GLY A 60 -0.79 -8.90 -12.68
N THR A 61 -1.83 -8.54 -11.93
CA THR A 61 -1.96 -7.22 -11.30
C THR A 61 -1.36 -7.24 -9.89
N THR A 62 -0.50 -6.26 -9.59
CA THR A 62 0.08 -6.07 -8.26
C THR A 62 -0.82 -5.20 -7.40
N TYR A 63 -1.14 -5.68 -6.21
CA TYR A 63 -1.90 -5.01 -5.17
C TYR A 63 -1.02 -4.77 -3.95
N LEU A 64 -0.87 -3.51 -3.55
CA LEU A 64 -0.17 -3.13 -2.32
C LEU A 64 -1.19 -2.96 -1.19
N ILE A 65 -0.93 -3.60 -0.06
CA ILE A 65 -1.87 -3.70 1.06
C ILE A 65 -1.40 -2.79 2.20
N ASP A 66 -2.29 -1.89 2.62
CA ASP A 66 -2.10 -1.02 3.78
C ASP A 66 -3.09 -1.45 4.88
N THR A 67 -2.55 -1.98 5.98
CA THR A 67 -3.34 -2.57 7.06
C THR A 67 -3.63 -1.53 8.14
N LYS A 68 -4.86 -1.05 8.21
CA LYS A 68 -5.29 -0.05 9.19
C LYS A 68 -5.59 -0.69 10.55
N ARG A 69 -4.54 -0.99 11.32
CA ARG A 69 -4.63 -1.68 12.63
C ARG A 69 -5.51 -0.95 13.65
N ASN A 70 -5.38 0.37 13.72
CA ASN A 70 -6.26 1.25 14.47
C ASN A 70 -6.67 2.34 13.49
N VAL A 71 -7.94 2.41 13.12
CA VAL A 71 -8.49 3.63 12.51
C VAL A 71 -8.72 4.57 13.67
N PRO A 72 -7.81 5.51 13.98
CA PRO A 72 -7.97 6.39 15.12
C PRO A 72 -9.29 7.12 14.93
N TYR A 73 -10.20 6.89 15.88
CA TYR A 73 -11.49 7.56 15.95
C TYR A 73 -11.23 9.06 15.76
N TRP A 74 -11.73 9.56 14.64
CA TRP A 74 -11.21 10.65 13.83
C TRP A 74 -10.84 11.95 14.58
N ASN A 75 -9.61 11.99 15.09
CA ASN A 75 -8.99 13.24 15.52
C ASN A 75 -8.64 14.07 14.26
N LYS A 76 -9.01 15.36 14.24
CA LYS A 76 -8.71 16.29 13.14
C LYS A 76 -7.23 16.28 12.72
N SER A 77 -6.31 16.12 13.68
CA SER A 77 -4.86 16.07 13.42
C SER A 77 -4.46 14.80 12.66
N ALA A 78 -4.99 13.64 13.06
CA ALA A 78 -4.76 12.38 12.34
C ALA A 78 -5.29 12.43 10.91
N MET A 79 -6.42 13.13 10.71
CA MET A 79 -6.99 13.32 9.37
C MET A 79 -6.10 14.15 8.45
N LYS A 80 -5.53 15.25 8.95
CA LYS A 80 -4.63 16.10 8.17
C LYS A 80 -3.36 15.37 7.73
N ASN A 81 -2.90 14.41 8.53
CA ASN A 81 -1.78 13.55 8.14
C ASN A 81 -2.21 12.50 7.12
N LEU A 82 -3.43 11.97 7.23
CA LEU A 82 -3.97 11.02 6.27
C LEU A 82 -4.10 11.64 4.87
N THR A 83 -4.57 12.88 4.75
CA THR A 83 -4.67 13.57 3.45
C THR A 83 -3.30 13.71 2.77
N LYS A 84 -2.24 14.06 3.52
CA LYS A 84 -0.88 14.10 2.97
C LYS A 84 -0.40 12.74 2.46
N THR A 85 -0.76 11.67 3.16
CA THR A 85 -0.45 10.30 2.71
C THR A 85 -1.20 10.00 1.42
N PHE A 86 -2.47 10.40 1.31
CA PHE A 86 -3.24 10.25 0.09
C PHE A 86 -2.66 11.03 -1.08
N ASP A 87 -2.24 12.28 -0.89
CA ASP A 87 -1.60 13.07 -1.94
C ASP A 87 -0.36 12.38 -2.49
N ARG A 88 0.49 11.84 -1.61
CA ARG A 88 1.68 11.06 -1.99
C ARG A 88 1.32 9.78 -2.73
N ILE A 89 0.32 9.05 -2.24
CA ILE A 89 -0.15 7.84 -2.90
C ILE A 89 -0.69 8.17 -4.30
N ASN A 90 -1.42 9.28 -4.44
CA ASN A 90 -1.97 9.71 -5.71
C ASN A 90 -0.86 10.07 -6.72
N GLU A 91 0.17 10.82 -6.28
CA GLU A 91 1.36 11.10 -7.10
C GLU A 91 2.05 9.81 -7.53
N ALA A 92 2.20 8.86 -6.60
CA ALA A 92 2.82 7.58 -6.87
C ALA A 92 1.98 6.70 -7.81
N LYS A 93 0.65 6.68 -7.69
CA LYS A 93 -0.25 5.97 -8.61
C LYS A 93 -0.24 6.57 -10.00
N ASN A 94 -0.16 7.89 -10.12
CA ASN A 94 -0.07 8.55 -11.44
C ASN A 94 1.19 8.13 -12.21
N GLN A 95 2.27 7.83 -11.50
CA GLN A 95 3.51 7.32 -12.10
C GLN A 95 3.50 5.79 -12.32
N ASN A 96 2.65 5.07 -11.58
CA ASN A 96 2.55 3.60 -11.61
C ASN A 96 1.07 3.16 -11.70
N PRO A 97 0.37 3.45 -12.82
CA PRO A 97 -1.07 3.20 -12.95
C PRO A 97 -1.46 1.73 -12.88
N GLU A 98 -0.53 0.82 -13.14
CA GLU A 98 -0.72 -0.63 -13.05
C GLU A 98 -0.76 -1.18 -11.62
N ILE A 99 -0.30 -0.39 -10.64
CA ILE A 99 -0.28 -0.78 -9.23
C ILE A 99 -1.59 -0.35 -8.57
N LYS A 100 -2.25 -1.32 -7.95
CA LYS A 100 -3.48 -1.12 -7.20
C LYS A 100 -3.21 -1.13 -5.70
N ILE A 101 -4.06 -0.45 -4.94
CA ILE A 101 -3.93 -0.33 -3.50
C ILE A 101 -5.16 -0.87 -2.80
N ILE A 102 -4.93 -1.72 -1.80
CA ILE A 102 -5.94 -2.30 -0.93
C ILE A 102 -5.80 -1.71 0.47
N TYR A 103 -6.88 -1.19 1.03
CA TYR A 103 -6.96 -0.86 2.45
C TYR A 103 -7.67 -1.99 3.20
N GLU A 104 -6.96 -2.58 4.17
CA GLU A 104 -7.48 -3.64 5.02
C GLU A 104 -7.81 -3.15 6.42
N PHE A 105 -9.02 -3.47 6.87
CA PHE A 105 -9.53 -3.10 8.19
C PHE A 105 -9.72 -4.32 9.09
N PRO A 106 -9.60 -4.17 10.41
CA PRO A 106 -9.75 -5.29 11.35
C PRO A 106 -11.19 -5.79 11.48
N ASN A 107 -12.19 -4.98 11.15
CA ASN A 107 -13.61 -5.32 11.22
C ASN A 107 -14.46 -4.39 10.34
N GLU A 108 -15.72 -4.80 10.09
CA GLU A 108 -16.66 -4.01 9.29
C GLU A 108 -16.92 -2.62 9.88
N LYS A 109 -16.98 -2.48 11.21
CA LYS A 109 -17.20 -1.17 11.86
C LYS A 109 -16.11 -0.15 11.50
N ALA A 110 -14.85 -0.58 11.42
CA ALA A 110 -13.74 0.28 11.02
C ALA A 110 -13.80 0.62 9.52
N LYS A 111 -14.14 -0.36 8.68
CA LYS A 111 -14.35 -0.19 7.23
C LYS A 111 -15.48 0.80 6.94
N THR A 112 -16.67 0.62 7.51
CA THR A 112 -17.83 1.52 7.31
C THR A 112 -17.50 2.96 7.66
N LYS A 113 -16.79 3.19 8.78
CA LYS A 113 -16.39 4.55 9.15
C LYS A 113 -15.45 5.20 8.14
N PHE A 114 -14.56 4.40 7.57
CA PHE A 114 -13.64 4.86 6.54
C PHE A 114 -14.37 5.18 5.23
N THR A 115 -15.31 4.33 4.83
CA THR A 115 -16.16 4.59 3.65
C THR A 115 -17.04 5.82 3.84
N ASP A 116 -17.66 6.00 5.02
CA ASP A 116 -18.44 7.21 5.33
C ASP A 116 -17.60 8.49 5.25
N TRP A 117 -16.33 8.40 5.66
CA TRP A 117 -15.40 9.51 5.54
C TRP A 117 -15.03 9.79 4.08
N LEU A 118 -14.78 8.75 3.27
CA LEU A 118 -14.54 8.90 1.84
C LEU A 118 -15.75 9.47 1.10
N ASP A 119 -16.97 9.12 1.50
CA ASP A 119 -18.20 9.69 0.94
C ASP A 119 -18.30 11.20 1.17
N LYS A 120 -17.83 11.67 2.32
CA LYS A 120 -17.72 13.10 2.64
C LYS A 120 -16.53 13.79 1.97
N ASN A 121 -15.56 13.02 1.46
CA ASN A 121 -14.33 13.54 0.86
C ASN A 121 -14.06 12.86 -0.49
N PRO A 122 -14.92 13.09 -1.50
CA PRO A 122 -14.91 12.33 -2.75
C PRO A 122 -13.60 12.46 -3.54
N GLY A 123 -12.81 13.52 -3.32
CA GLY A 123 -11.50 13.71 -3.95
C GLY A 123 -10.48 12.60 -3.64
N TYR A 124 -10.68 11.82 -2.57
CA TYR A 124 -9.80 10.71 -2.21
C TYR A 124 -10.33 9.32 -2.62
N LYS A 125 -11.53 9.23 -3.21
CA LYS A 125 -12.15 7.93 -3.57
C LYS A 125 -11.34 7.15 -4.60
N ASN A 126 -10.71 7.83 -5.55
CA ASN A 126 -9.98 7.17 -6.66
C ASN A 126 -8.58 6.67 -6.27
N ILE A 127 -8.13 6.98 -5.05
CA ILE A 127 -6.78 6.66 -4.59
C ILE A 127 -6.70 5.18 -4.17
N ILE A 128 -7.79 4.64 -3.64
CA ILE A 128 -7.85 3.27 -3.12
C ILE A 128 -8.71 2.43 -4.07
N ASP A 129 -8.15 1.33 -4.55
CA ASP A 129 -8.82 0.46 -5.54
C ASP A 129 -9.71 -0.58 -4.86
N GLU A 130 -9.37 -1.01 -3.65
CA GLU A 130 -10.14 -2.00 -2.88
C GLU A 130 -10.13 -1.68 -1.38
N ILE A 131 -11.29 -1.82 -0.73
CA ILE A 131 -11.44 -1.64 0.71
C ILE A 131 -12.10 -2.91 1.25
N ARG A 132 -11.42 -3.63 2.14
CA ARG A 132 -11.93 -4.89 2.70
C ARG A 132 -11.66 -5.04 4.18
N VAL A 133 -12.39 -5.96 4.81
CA VAL A 133 -12.06 -6.47 6.13
C VAL A 133 -11.03 -7.57 5.96
N ARG A 134 -10.07 -7.64 6.88
CA ARG A 134 -9.06 -8.69 6.90
C ARG A 134 -9.75 -10.05 6.97
N PRO A 135 -9.43 -11.01 6.08
CA PRO A 135 -9.95 -12.36 6.20
C PRO A 135 -9.50 -12.97 7.54
N GLU A 136 -10.42 -13.65 8.24
CA GLU A 136 -10.03 -14.51 9.36
C GLU A 136 -9.11 -15.60 8.83
N LYS A 137 -7.99 -15.83 9.54
CA LYS A 137 -6.96 -16.80 9.16
C LYS A 137 -7.31 -18.18 9.69
#